data_AF-A0A7W0XGA7-F1
#
_entry.id   AF-A0A7W0XGA7-F1
#
_cell.length_a   1.000
_cell.length_b   1.000
_cell.length_c   1.000
_cell.angle_alpha   90.00
_cell.angle_beta   90.00
_cell.angle_gamma   90.00
#
_symmetry.space_group_name_H-M   'P 1'
#
loop_
_entity.id
_entity.type
_entity.pdbx_description
1 polymer ?
#
loop_
_entity_poly.entity_id
_entity_poly.type
_entity_poly.pdbx_seq_one_letter_code
_entity_poly.pdbx_strand_id
1 'polypeptide(L)'
;LNLAAFKVPCTLDPAGDGSAGSCLPGTQHFGSLGRNSLIGPGYRNFDFSIFKTTPITEKVGVELRAEVFNIFNHPNFSSPLLPGFSADASFNGIDPVTGLGQGFLPITVTPDVGIGNPFLGGGGPRNIQLAVRLLF
;
A
#
# COMPACT_ATOMS: atom_id res chain seq x y z
N LEU A 1 8.05 9.35 0.08
CA LEU A 1 7.35 10.66 0.01
C LEU A 1 8.17 11.68 0.77
N ASN A 2 8.68 12.74 0.11
CA ASN A 2 9.44 13.80 0.78
C ASN A 2 8.47 14.71 1.56
N LEU A 3 8.61 14.79 2.88
CA LEU A 3 7.73 15.56 3.74
C LEU A 3 8.05 17.06 3.71
N ALA A 4 9.30 17.43 3.37
CA ALA A 4 9.71 18.83 3.23
C ALA A 4 9.08 19.53 2.02
N ALA A 5 8.38 18.79 1.15
CA ALA A 5 7.57 19.37 0.07
C ALA A 5 6.19 19.88 0.55
N PHE A 6 5.81 19.60 1.81
CA PHE A 6 4.50 19.95 2.35
C PHE A 6 4.65 20.90 3.53
N LYS A 7 3.90 22.00 3.47
CA LYS A 7 3.78 22.97 4.56
C LYS A 7 2.45 22.76 5.29
N VAL A 8 2.46 22.83 6.62
CA VAL A 8 1.23 22.79 7.40
C VAL A 8 0.43 24.09 7.17
N PRO A 9 -0.89 24.01 6.87
CA PRO A 9 -1.69 25.19 6.56
C PRO A 9 -2.17 25.86 7.86
N CYS A 10 -1.22 26.38 8.63
CA CYS A 10 -1.45 27.21 9.80
C CYS A 10 -0.22 28.07 10.10
N THR A 11 -0.37 29.02 11.02
CA THR A 11 0.79 29.72 11.61
C THR A 11 1.22 28.95 12.85
N LEU A 12 2.51 28.56 12.91
CA LEU A 12 3.07 27.88 14.06
C LEU A 12 3.33 28.87 15.21
N ASP A 13 3.06 28.42 16.43
CA ASP A 13 3.49 29.07 17.66
C ASP A 13 5.02 28.93 17.80
N PRO A 14 5.77 30.04 17.87
CA PRO A 14 7.23 29.99 18.07
C PRO A 14 7.66 29.30 19.37
N ALA A 15 6.78 29.20 20.36
CA ALA A 15 7.02 28.48 21.61
C ALA A 15 6.58 27.00 21.55
N GLY A 16 6.00 26.56 20.43
CA GLY A 16 5.51 25.20 20.22
C GLY A 16 6.62 24.18 19.99
N ASP A 17 6.26 22.90 20.14
CA ASP A 17 7.14 21.74 19.98
C ASP A 17 7.31 21.27 18.53
N GLY A 18 6.76 22.00 17.55
CA GLY A 18 6.79 21.62 16.14
C GLY A 18 5.86 20.45 15.80
N SER A 19 4.87 20.16 16.65
CA SER A 19 3.77 19.25 16.34
C SER A 19 2.60 19.95 15.65
N ALA A 20 1.67 19.20 15.05
CA ALA A 20 0.43 19.76 14.48
C ALA A 20 -0.44 20.50 15.53
N GLY A 21 -0.22 20.27 16.82
CA GLY A 21 -0.85 21.01 17.92
C GLY A 21 -0.27 22.41 18.15
N SER A 22 0.87 22.73 17.53
CA SER A 22 1.54 24.04 17.64
C SER A 22 0.90 25.12 16.77
N CYS A 23 -0.23 24.88 16.10
CA CYS A 23 -0.91 25.91 15.32
C CYS A 23 -1.59 26.93 16.24
N LEU A 24 -1.35 28.23 16.02
CA LEU A 24 -2.03 29.30 16.74
C LEU A 24 -3.56 29.25 16.49
N PRO A 25 -4.39 29.42 17.55
CA PRO A 25 -5.85 29.44 17.40
C PRO A 25 -6.31 30.45 16.35
N GLY A 26 -7.19 30.01 15.43
CA GLY A 26 -7.74 30.86 14.37
C GLY A 26 -6.88 31.01 13.10
N THR A 27 -5.70 30.39 13.04
CA THR A 27 -4.81 30.47 11.85
C THR A 27 -4.89 29.24 10.94
N GLN A 28 -5.61 28.20 11.37
CA GLN A 28 -5.79 26.97 10.60
C GLN A 28 -6.68 27.22 9.37
N HIS A 29 -6.24 26.71 8.22
CA HIS A 29 -6.94 26.85 6.95
C HIS A 29 -6.67 25.63 6.06
N PHE A 30 -7.35 25.55 4.91
CA PHE A 30 -7.08 24.47 3.95
C PHE A 30 -5.78 24.75 3.19
N GLY A 31 -5.04 23.67 2.91
CA GLY A 31 -3.87 23.75 2.02
C GLY A 31 -4.25 23.96 0.55
N SER A 32 -3.26 24.30 -0.28
CA SER A 32 -3.42 24.52 -1.72
C SER A 32 -3.22 23.25 -2.57
N LEU A 33 -2.98 22.10 -1.95
CA LEU A 33 -2.71 20.85 -2.67
C LEU A 33 -3.95 20.40 -3.44
N GLY A 34 -3.79 20.18 -4.74
CA GLY A 34 -4.87 19.67 -5.59
C GLY A 34 -5.28 18.25 -5.21
N ARG A 35 -6.52 17.89 -5.56
CA ARG A 35 -6.99 16.49 -5.47
C ARG A 35 -6.11 15.60 -6.35
N ASN A 36 -5.78 14.40 -5.87
CA ASN A 36 -4.95 13.41 -6.59
C ASN A 36 -3.50 13.88 -6.88
N SER A 37 -2.96 14.82 -6.10
CA SER A 37 -1.56 15.26 -6.25
C SER A 37 -0.52 14.21 -5.85
N LEU A 38 -0.92 13.18 -5.10
CA LEU A 38 -0.06 12.07 -4.69
C LEU A 38 -0.38 10.85 -5.53
N ILE A 39 0.63 10.34 -6.23
CA ILE A 39 0.53 9.11 -7.03
C ILE A 39 1.39 8.05 -6.35
N GLY A 40 0.78 6.91 -6.02
CA GLY A 40 1.46 5.79 -5.40
C GLY A 40 2.34 5.01 -6.37
N PRO A 41 3.06 3.98 -5.88
CA PRO A 41 3.80 3.07 -6.72
C PRO A 41 2.91 2.41 -7.79
N GLY A 42 3.51 2.08 -8.92
CA GLY A 42 2.82 1.31 -9.95
C GLY A 42 2.46 -0.08 -9.44
N TYR A 43 1.29 -0.57 -9.86
CA TYR A 43 0.82 -1.91 -9.54
C TYR A 43 0.87 -2.80 -10.79
N ARG A 44 1.53 -3.96 -10.68
CA ARG A 44 1.63 -4.98 -11.72
C ARG A 44 1.56 -6.36 -11.08
N ASN A 45 0.48 -7.07 -11.33
CA ASN A 45 0.32 -8.44 -10.85
C ASN A 45 -0.06 -9.36 -12.01
N PHE A 46 0.56 -10.53 -12.04
CA PHE A 46 0.33 -11.54 -13.06
C PHE A 46 0.01 -12.86 -12.39
N ASP A 47 -1.23 -13.31 -12.56
CA ASP A 47 -1.72 -14.57 -12.03
C ASP A 47 -1.93 -15.55 -13.19
N PHE A 48 -1.64 -16.82 -12.95
CA PHE A 48 -1.67 -17.87 -13.96
C PHE A 48 -2.41 -19.09 -13.42
N SER A 49 -3.38 -19.59 -14.19
CA SER A 49 -4.10 -20.81 -13.85
C SER A 49 -4.13 -21.76 -15.04
N ILE A 50 -3.85 -23.03 -14.77
CA ILE A 50 -3.96 -24.11 -15.75
C ILE A 50 -4.84 -25.23 -15.22
N PHE A 51 -5.74 -25.70 -16.07
CA PHE A 51 -6.68 -26.76 -15.76
C PHE A 51 -6.58 -27.85 -16.82
N LYS A 52 -6.49 -29.11 -16.39
CA LYS A 52 -6.46 -30.25 -17.28
C LYS A 52 -7.45 -31.30 -16.81
N THR A 53 -8.43 -31.56 -17.65
CA THR A 53 -9.36 -32.68 -17.46
C THR A 53 -8.90 -33.87 -18.30
N THR A 54 -8.74 -35.01 -17.65
CA THR A 54 -8.33 -36.27 -18.27
C THR A 54 -9.37 -37.34 -17.93
N PRO A 55 -10.01 -37.97 -18.93
CA PRO A 55 -10.90 -39.10 -18.68
C PRO A 55 -10.09 -40.29 -18.18
N ILE A 56 -10.53 -40.93 -17.10
CA ILE A 56 -9.94 -42.20 -16.61
C ILE A 56 -10.74 -43.37 -17.14
N THR A 57 -12.07 -43.27 -17.12
CA THR A 57 -13.00 -44.24 -17.72
C THR A 57 -14.14 -43.51 -18.42
N GLU A 58 -15.08 -44.24 -19.04
CA GLU A 58 -16.28 -43.66 -19.67
C GLU A 58 -17.21 -42.94 -18.68
N LYS A 59 -17.09 -43.25 -17.39
CA LYS A 59 -17.96 -42.70 -16.32
C LYS A 59 -17.19 -41.87 -15.29
N VAL A 60 -15.86 -41.87 -15.33
CA VAL A 60 -15.03 -41.19 -14.32
C VAL A 60 -13.94 -40.36 -15.00
N GLY A 61 -13.90 -39.07 -14.67
CA GLY A 61 -12.87 -38.14 -15.08
C GLY A 61 -12.12 -37.52 -13.90
N VAL A 62 -10.91 -37.05 -14.15
CA VAL A 62 -10.12 -36.27 -13.17
C VAL A 62 -9.81 -34.92 -13.76
N GLU A 63 -10.02 -33.87 -12.97
CA GLU A 63 -9.56 -32.53 -13.28
C GLU A 63 -8.44 -32.12 -12.34
N LEU A 64 -7.28 -31.81 -12.91
CA LEU A 64 -6.13 -31.26 -12.24
C LEU A 64 -6.16 -29.74 -12.41
N ARG A 65 -5.99 -29.02 -11.30
CA ARG A 65 -5.93 -27.56 -11.26
C ARG A 65 -4.61 -27.12 -10.65
N ALA A 66 -3.92 -26.20 -11.30
CA ALA A 66 -2.78 -25.50 -10.72
C ALA A 66 -2.98 -23.99 -10.92
N GLU A 67 -2.90 -23.26 -9.82
CA GLU A 67 -3.05 -21.80 -9.79
C GLU A 67 -1.81 -21.19 -9.15
N VAL A 68 -1.22 -20.21 -9.82
CA VAL A 68 -0.01 -19.51 -9.40
C VAL A 68 -0.31 -18.02 -9.37
N PHE A 69 -0.35 -17.45 -8.17
CA PHE A 69 -0.55 -16.02 -7.96
C PHE A 69 0.81 -15.34 -7.92
N ASN A 70 0.95 -14.18 -8.59
CA ASN A 70 2.22 -13.49 -8.76
C ASN A 70 3.32 -14.40 -9.39
N ILE A 71 3.08 -14.90 -10.60
CA ILE A 71 3.96 -15.85 -11.29
C ILE A 71 5.40 -15.34 -11.44
N PHE A 72 5.55 -14.03 -11.69
CA PHE A 72 6.85 -13.37 -11.82
C PHE A 72 7.50 -12.99 -10.48
N ASN A 73 6.83 -13.25 -9.34
CA ASN A 73 7.27 -12.86 -8.01
C ASN A 73 7.66 -11.36 -7.94
N HIS A 74 6.86 -10.50 -8.58
CA HIS A 74 7.05 -9.06 -8.60
C HIS A 74 6.49 -8.44 -7.31
N PRO A 75 7.28 -7.68 -6.54
CA PRO A 75 6.78 -7.00 -5.36
C PRO A 75 5.90 -5.82 -5.77
N ASN A 76 4.66 -5.77 -5.27
CA ASN A 76 3.80 -4.60 -5.42
C ASN A 76 3.84 -3.80 -4.12
N PHE A 77 4.56 -2.68 -4.15
CA PHE A 77 4.70 -1.82 -2.99
C PHE A 77 3.45 -0.99 -2.73
N SER A 78 3.16 -0.76 -1.45
CA SER A 78 2.05 0.09 -1.05
C SER A 78 2.45 1.57 -1.01
N SER A 79 1.44 2.42 -0.86
CA SER A 79 1.64 3.79 -0.42
C SER A 79 2.37 3.84 0.93
N PRO A 80 3.11 4.93 1.20
CA PRO A 80 3.71 5.15 2.51
C PRO A 80 2.63 5.10 3.61
N LEU A 81 3.01 4.66 4.82
CA LEU A 81 2.14 4.60 6.03
C LEU A 81 1.03 3.53 6.05
N LEU A 82 1.28 2.30 5.60
CA LEU A 82 0.34 1.22 5.94
C LEU A 82 0.17 1.03 7.46
N PRO A 83 -1.06 0.81 7.97
CA PRO A 83 -2.37 0.75 7.28
C PRO A 83 -3.10 2.11 7.18
N GLY A 84 -2.53 3.18 7.73
CA GLY A 84 -3.09 4.52 7.64
C GLY A 84 -2.88 5.09 6.24
N PHE A 85 -3.83 4.91 5.33
CA PHE A 85 -3.81 5.47 3.98
C PHE A 85 -3.84 7.02 3.91
N SER A 86 -3.31 7.71 4.93
CA SER A 86 -3.18 9.15 5.08
C SER A 86 -1.69 9.51 5.19
N ALA A 87 -1.21 10.34 4.27
CA ALA A 87 0.10 10.95 4.41
C ALA A 87 -0.04 12.22 5.25
N ASP A 88 0.60 12.24 6.42
CA ASP A 88 0.69 13.41 7.28
C ASP A 88 2.07 14.06 7.14
N ALA A 89 2.11 15.34 6.80
CA ALA A 89 3.34 16.12 6.70
C ALA A 89 4.09 16.21 8.04
N SER A 90 3.36 16.08 9.14
CA SER A 90 3.87 16.18 10.52
C SER A 90 4.32 14.84 11.12
N PHE A 91 4.24 13.74 10.37
CA PHE A 91 4.56 12.40 10.88
C PHE A 91 5.98 12.29 11.49
N ASN A 92 6.96 12.97 10.90
CA ASN A 92 8.34 13.04 11.40
C ASN A 92 8.64 14.37 12.13
N GLY A 93 7.61 15.13 12.49
CA GLY A 93 7.73 16.50 13.00
C GLY A 93 7.74 17.58 11.92
N ILE A 94 7.58 18.82 12.36
CA ILE A 94 7.52 20.02 11.51
C ILE A 94 8.70 20.94 11.88
N ASP A 95 9.32 21.57 10.88
CA ASP A 95 10.24 22.68 11.09
C ASP A 95 9.51 23.87 11.76
N PRO A 96 9.88 24.29 12.98
CA PRO A 96 9.23 25.41 13.65
C PRO A 96 9.44 26.75 12.93
N VAL A 97 10.49 26.88 12.11
CA VAL A 97 10.82 28.11 11.39
C VAL A 97 10.10 28.18 10.04
N THR A 98 10.13 27.10 9.27
CA THR A 98 9.58 27.09 7.89
C THR A 98 8.16 26.55 7.80
N GLY A 99 7.71 25.78 8.79
CA GLY A 99 6.42 25.09 8.80
C GLY A 99 6.36 23.88 7.86
N LEU A 100 7.50 23.42 7.36
CA LEU A 100 7.61 22.27 6.46
C LEU A 100 7.75 20.97 7.25
N GLY A 101 7.20 19.87 6.72
CA GLY A 101 7.42 18.54 7.27
C GLY A 101 8.89 18.10 7.18
N GLN A 102 9.34 17.22 8.07
CA GLN A 102 10.75 16.82 8.15
C GLN A 102 11.04 15.47 7.48
N GLY A 103 12.08 15.43 6.64
CA GLY A 103 12.59 14.20 6.05
C GLY A 103 11.64 13.55 5.04
N PHE A 104 11.55 12.21 5.05
CA PHE A 104 10.76 11.45 4.09
C PHE A 104 10.08 10.24 4.73
N LEU A 105 8.94 9.85 4.18
CA LEU A 105 8.30 8.57 4.46
C LEU A 105 8.82 7.53 3.45
N PRO A 106 9.48 6.46 3.91
CA PRO A 106 9.95 5.40 3.04
C PRO A 106 8.80 4.49 2.60
N ILE A 107 8.96 3.85 1.45
CA ILE A 107 8.10 2.76 1.00
C ILE A 107 8.90 1.48 1.22
N THR A 108 8.51 0.69 2.21
CA THR A 108 9.30 -0.47 2.68
C THR A 108 8.54 -1.79 2.67
N VAL A 109 7.23 -1.74 2.49
CA VAL A 109 6.35 -2.90 2.64
C VAL A 109 5.38 -3.00 1.49
N THR A 110 5.02 -4.25 1.16
CA THR A 110 3.87 -4.54 0.30
C THR A 110 2.60 -4.61 1.17
N PRO A 111 1.40 -4.39 0.62
CA PRO A 111 0.13 -4.42 1.37
C PRO A 111 -0.03 -5.64 2.27
N ASP A 112 0.35 -6.80 1.75
CA ASP A 112 0.25 -8.10 2.42
C ASP A 112 1.19 -8.22 3.63
N VAL A 113 2.42 -7.68 3.53
CA VAL A 113 3.40 -7.66 4.63
C VAL A 113 3.04 -6.58 5.65
N GLY A 114 2.59 -5.40 5.20
CA GLY A 114 2.27 -4.27 6.07
C GLY A 114 0.97 -4.43 6.87
N ILE A 115 0.00 -5.19 6.36
CA ILE A 115 -1.30 -5.45 7.03
C ILE A 115 -1.33 -6.83 7.72
N GLY A 116 -0.33 -7.69 7.47
CA GLY A 116 -0.28 -9.03 8.07
C GLY A 116 -1.34 -9.98 7.52
N ASN A 117 -1.85 -9.74 6.32
CA ASN A 117 -2.79 -10.62 5.64
C ASN A 117 -2.22 -11.04 4.27
N PRO A 118 -1.41 -12.11 4.24
CA PRO A 118 -0.68 -12.51 3.03
C PRO A 118 -1.52 -13.12 1.91
N PHE A 119 -2.85 -13.13 2.02
CA PHE A 119 -3.72 -13.89 1.12
C PHE A 119 -4.77 -13.07 0.35
N LEU A 120 -4.99 -11.79 0.66
CA LEU A 120 -6.12 -11.03 0.09
C LEU A 120 -5.74 -9.69 -0.59
N GLY A 121 -4.47 -9.30 -0.59
CA GLY A 121 -3.98 -8.14 -1.34
C GLY A 121 -3.03 -8.57 -2.44
N GLY A 122 -2.94 -7.79 -3.52
CA GLY A 122 -1.86 -7.97 -4.46
C GLY A 122 -0.56 -7.42 -3.88
N GLY A 123 0.53 -8.18 -3.96
CA GLY A 123 1.88 -7.72 -3.59
C GLY A 123 2.64 -8.58 -2.61
N GLY A 124 2.04 -9.62 -2.06
CA GLY A 124 2.70 -10.62 -1.23
C GLY A 124 3.59 -11.60 -2.02
N PRO A 125 4.25 -12.53 -1.29
CA PRO A 125 5.02 -13.60 -1.89
C PRO A 125 4.18 -14.43 -2.88
N ARG A 126 4.84 -15.02 -3.88
CA ARG A 126 4.18 -15.95 -4.82
C ARG A 126 3.48 -17.09 -4.08
N ASN A 127 2.23 -17.32 -4.42
CA ASN A 127 1.43 -18.42 -3.89
C ASN A 127 1.11 -19.43 -4.99
N ILE A 128 1.15 -20.73 -4.66
CA ILE A 128 0.81 -21.82 -5.57
C ILE A 128 -0.25 -22.69 -4.90
N GLN A 129 -1.36 -22.91 -5.60
CA GLN A 129 -2.44 -23.78 -5.16
C GLN A 129 -2.60 -24.92 -6.16
N LEU A 130 -2.74 -26.13 -5.63
CA LEU A 130 -2.99 -27.33 -6.41
C LEU A 130 -4.31 -27.94 -5.94
N ALA A 131 -5.16 -28.29 -6.87
CA ALA A 131 -6.42 -28.96 -6.56
C ALA A 131 -6.69 -30.11 -7.54
N VAL A 132 -7.38 -31.13 -7.02
CA VAL A 132 -7.84 -32.28 -7.79
C VAL A 132 -9.35 -32.40 -7.59
N ARG A 133 -10.09 -32.49 -8.69
CA ARG A 133 -11.54 -32.71 -8.68
C ARG A 133 -11.87 -34.00 -9.41
N LEU A 134 -12.58 -34.89 -8.72
CA LEU A 134 -13.14 -36.11 -9.31
C LEU A 134 -14.47 -35.78 -9.99
N LEU A 135 -14.65 -36.31 -11.19
CA LEU A 135 -15.86 -36.19 -12.00
C LEU A 135 -16.46 -37.60 -12.13
N PHE A 136 -17.73 -37.76 -11.76
CA PHE A 136 -18.46 -39.03 -11.80
C PHE A 136 -19.91 -38.80 -12.25
#